data_AF-A0A6H0CF88-F1
#
_entry.id   AF-A0A6H0CF88-F1
#
_cell.length_a   1.000
_cell.length_b   1.000
_cell.length_c   1.000
_cell.angle_alpha   90.00
_cell.angle_beta   90.00
_cell.angle_gamma   90.00
#
_symmetry.space_group_name_H-M   'P 1'
#
loop_
_entity.id
_entity.type
_entity.pdbx_description
1 polymer ?
#
loop_
_entity_poly.entity_id
_entity_poly.type
_entity_poly.pdbx_seq_one_letter_code
_entity_poly.pdbx_strand_id
1 'polypeptide(L)'
;MASPGTRSTAAAEGGQGQTLLEWIACARTVVVGDVTEVAPSGKGRLEVGLDVEEWIKPPRGDHKITMDVVDPGVAQDRPPIEERTRVLVVLPRKADQAADTFEGGQLTQYRSAIIAALDDAGRTTCPQPWN
;
A
#
# COMPACT_ATOMS: atom_id res chain seq x y z
N MET A 1 6.74 34.94 -26.25
CA MET A 1 6.32 33.88 -27.20
C MET A 1 6.38 32.57 -26.45
N ALA A 2 5.25 31.89 -26.37
CA ALA A 2 5.02 30.71 -25.54
C ALA A 2 5.60 29.43 -26.18
N SER A 3 6.18 28.55 -25.38
CA SER A 3 6.43 27.12 -25.67
C SER A 3 6.99 26.43 -24.43
N PRO A 4 6.74 25.13 -24.21
CA PRO A 4 5.48 24.40 -24.37
C PRO A 4 5.05 23.75 -23.05
N GLY A 5 3.74 23.58 -22.87
CA GLY A 5 3.17 22.86 -21.73
C GLY A 5 3.60 21.40 -21.75
N THR A 6 4.37 21.01 -20.75
CA THR A 6 4.54 19.60 -20.40
C THR A 6 3.21 19.12 -19.84
N ARG A 7 2.58 18.18 -20.55
CA ARG A 7 1.46 17.41 -20.03
C ARG A 7 1.92 16.74 -18.76
N SER A 8 1.45 17.21 -17.61
CA SER A 8 1.42 16.42 -16.38
C SER A 8 0.49 15.24 -16.62
N THR A 9 1.03 14.17 -17.19
CA THR A 9 0.49 12.83 -16.92
C THR A 9 0.64 12.66 -15.42
N ALA A 10 -0.48 12.75 -14.70
CA ALA A 10 -0.54 12.45 -13.29
C ALA A 10 0.11 11.08 -13.08
N ALA A 11 1.36 11.10 -12.63
CA ALA A 11 1.96 9.93 -12.05
C ALA A 11 1.04 9.59 -10.88
N ALA A 12 0.59 8.34 -10.78
CA ALA A 12 0.05 7.87 -9.53
C ALA A 12 1.16 8.06 -8.49
N GLU A 13 1.09 9.16 -7.74
CA GLU A 13 2.01 9.47 -6.67
C GLU A 13 1.72 8.41 -5.59
N GLY A 14 2.70 7.54 -5.34
CA GLY A 14 2.69 6.78 -4.09
C GLY A 14 2.66 7.79 -2.95
N GLY A 15 2.04 7.44 -1.82
CA GLY A 15 1.68 8.38 -0.74
C GLY A 15 2.83 9.16 -0.06
N GLN A 16 4.05 9.15 -0.63
CA GLN A 16 5.27 9.76 -0.12
C GLN A 16 6.09 10.48 -1.24
N GLY A 17 5.44 10.95 -2.31
CA GLY A 17 6.12 11.66 -3.43
C GLY A 17 6.98 10.75 -4.33
N GLN A 18 6.75 9.43 -4.24
CA GLN A 18 7.40 8.41 -5.06
C GLN A 18 6.60 8.17 -6.34
N THR A 19 7.27 7.73 -7.40
CA THR A 19 6.57 7.20 -8.57
C THR A 19 5.85 5.88 -8.22
N LEU A 20 4.82 5.53 -8.98
CA LEU A 20 4.11 4.25 -8.85
C LEU A 20 5.07 3.05 -8.83
N LEU A 21 6.08 3.05 -9.70
CA LEU A 21 7.05 1.94 -9.80
C LEU A 21 7.93 1.83 -8.55
N GLU A 22 8.43 2.95 -8.04
CA GLU A 22 9.24 2.98 -6.82
C GLU A 22 8.41 2.54 -5.60
N TRP A 23 7.17 3.03 -5.51
CA TRP A 23 6.24 2.66 -4.45
C TRP A 23 5.98 1.14 -4.43
N ILE A 24 5.69 0.55 -5.60
CA ILE A 24 5.51 -0.91 -5.72
C ILE A 24 6.83 -1.65 -5.45
N ALA A 25 7.97 -1.15 -5.89
CA ALA A 25 9.29 -1.76 -5.62
C ALA A 25 9.60 -1.80 -4.12
N CYS A 26 9.25 -0.73 -3.40
CA CYS A 26 9.41 -0.58 -1.96
C CYS A 26 8.38 -1.34 -1.12
N ALA A 27 7.27 -1.78 -1.70
CA ALA A 27 6.33 -2.66 -1.03
C ALA A 27 6.97 -4.05 -0.81
N ARG A 28 6.94 -4.55 0.43
CA ARG A 28 7.31 -5.95 0.74
C ARG A 28 6.14 -6.90 0.48
N THR A 29 4.92 -6.43 0.73
CA THR A 29 3.69 -7.20 0.59
C THR A 29 2.61 -6.33 -0.04
N VAL A 30 1.87 -6.89 -1.00
CA VAL A 30 0.68 -6.31 -1.59
C VAL A 30 -0.38 -7.41 -1.66
N VAL A 31 -1.50 -7.21 -0.98
CA VAL A 31 -2.57 -8.21 -0.86
C VAL A 31 -3.93 -7.57 -0.92
N VAL A 32 -4.92 -8.33 -1.37
CA VAL A 32 -6.34 -8.00 -1.22
C VAL A 32 -6.99 -9.02 -0.31
N GLY A 33 -7.81 -8.56 0.62
CA GLY A 33 -8.53 -9.44 1.54
C GLY A 33 -9.49 -8.68 2.44
N ASP A 34 -10.17 -9.43 3.31
CA ASP A 34 -11.10 -8.89 4.29
C ASP A 34 -10.41 -8.74 5.65
N VAL A 35 -10.62 -7.59 6.30
CA VAL A 35 -10.12 -7.35 7.67
C VAL A 35 -10.91 -8.23 8.64
N THR A 36 -10.22 -9.08 9.39
CA THR A 36 -10.86 -9.99 10.36
C THR A 36 -10.78 -9.47 11.79
N GLU A 37 -9.76 -8.68 12.11
CA GLU A 37 -9.48 -8.20 13.46
C GLU A 37 -8.61 -6.94 13.39
N VAL A 38 -8.90 -5.96 14.25
CA VAL A 38 -8.04 -4.79 14.47
C VAL A 38 -7.86 -4.59 15.97
N ALA A 39 -6.63 -4.75 16.46
CA ALA A 39 -6.30 -4.64 17.87
C ALA A 39 -5.09 -3.71 18.08
N PRO A 40 -5.02 -2.94 19.18
CA PRO A 40 -3.80 -2.21 19.53
C PRO A 40 -2.64 -3.18 19.82
N SER A 41 -1.49 -2.97 19.19
CA SER A 41 -0.28 -3.79 19.39
C SER A 41 0.83 -3.08 20.17
N GLY A 42 0.66 -1.79 20.45
CA GLY A 42 1.63 -0.96 21.15
C GLY A 42 1.32 0.53 21.02
N LYS A 43 2.26 1.40 21.43
CA LYS A 43 2.08 2.85 21.30
C LYS A 43 2.07 3.25 19.81
N GLY A 44 0.87 3.60 19.31
CA GLY A 44 0.65 4.07 17.94
C GLY A 44 0.78 3.00 16.87
N ARG A 45 0.49 1.75 17.22
CA ARG A 45 0.51 0.61 16.30
C ARG A 45 -0.72 -0.26 16.47
N LEU A 46 -1.15 -0.86 15.36
CA LEU A 46 -2.27 -1.79 15.28
C LEU A 46 -1.76 -3.13 14.78
N GLU A 47 -2.22 -4.20 15.41
CA GLU A 47 -2.24 -5.54 14.84
C GLU A 47 -3.52 -5.67 14.00
N VAL A 48 -3.36 -6.00 12.72
CA VAL A 48 -4.45 -6.15 11.76
C VAL A 48 -4.43 -7.56 11.20
N GLY A 49 -5.50 -8.31 11.44
CA GLY A 49 -5.74 -9.62 10.83
C GLY A 49 -6.43 -9.48 9.48
N LEU A 50 -5.97 -10.25 8.48
CA LEU A 50 -6.55 -10.28 7.14
C LEU A 50 -6.80 -11.72 6.69
N ASP A 51 -8.00 -11.99 6.17
CA ASP A 51 -8.27 -13.16 5.34
C ASP A 51 -7.93 -12.80 3.88
N VAL A 52 -6.82 -13.34 3.39
CA VAL A 52 -6.23 -12.99 2.10
C VAL A 52 -6.95 -13.73 0.99
N GLU A 53 -7.56 -12.94 0.10
CA GLU A 53 -8.18 -13.45 -1.13
C GLU A 53 -7.18 -13.50 -2.29
N GLU A 54 -6.28 -12.53 -2.35
CA GLU A 54 -5.33 -12.40 -3.45
C GLU A 54 -3.97 -11.88 -2.98
N TRP A 55 -2.93 -12.63 -3.35
CA TRP A 55 -1.54 -12.19 -3.26
C TRP A 55 -1.11 -11.55 -4.57
N ILE A 56 -0.83 -10.25 -4.52
CA ILE A 56 -0.31 -9.49 -5.66
C ILE A 56 1.22 -9.47 -5.60
N LYS A 57 1.79 -9.27 -4.40
CA LYS A 57 3.24 -9.33 -4.15
C LYS A 57 3.51 -9.84 -2.73
N PRO A 58 4.39 -10.83 -2.52
CA PRO A 58 4.84 -11.83 -3.50
C PRO A 58 3.65 -12.51 -4.22
N PRO A 59 3.87 -13.28 -5.31
CA PRO A 59 2.76 -13.86 -6.08
C PRO A 59 1.92 -14.91 -5.32
N ARG A 60 2.39 -15.36 -4.15
CA ARG A 60 1.71 -16.32 -3.27
C ARG A 60 2.12 -16.08 -1.83
N GLY A 61 1.26 -16.49 -0.91
CA GLY A 61 1.50 -16.55 0.53
C GLY A 61 0.32 -17.21 1.23
N ASP A 62 0.27 -17.06 2.55
CA ASP A 62 -0.77 -17.68 3.37
C ASP A 62 -2.15 -17.06 3.17
N HIS A 63 -3.20 -17.84 3.39
CA HIS A 63 -4.59 -17.36 3.32
C HIS A 63 -4.96 -16.46 4.49
N LYS A 64 -4.22 -16.50 5.61
CA LYS A 64 -4.46 -15.64 6.76
C LYS A 64 -3.15 -15.03 7.18
N ILE A 65 -3.13 -13.72 7.34
CA ILE A 65 -1.95 -13.00 7.82
C ILE A 65 -2.33 -12.05 8.94
N THR A 66 -1.36 -11.81 9.81
CA THR A 66 -1.42 -10.79 10.84
C THR A 66 -0.32 -9.78 10.56
N MET A 67 -0.66 -8.51 10.57
CA MET A 67 0.25 -7.42 10.24
C MET A 67 0.32 -6.45 11.40
N ASP A 68 1.53 -6.12 11.83
CA ASP A 68 1.77 -5.04 12.78
C ASP A 68 2.10 -3.75 11.99
N VAL A 69 1.20 -2.79 12.02
CA VAL A 69 1.25 -1.55 11.22
C VAL A 69 1.16 -0.32 12.12
N VAL A 70 1.66 0.82 11.63
CA VAL A 70 1.45 2.11 12.30
C VAL A 70 -0.03 2.46 12.29
N ASP A 71 -0.56 2.88 13.43
CA ASP A 71 -1.96 3.31 13.57
C ASP A 71 -2.18 4.61 12.76
N PRO A 72 -3.01 4.61 11.70
CA PRO A 72 -3.29 5.81 10.92
C PRO A 72 -3.99 6.90 11.74
N GLY A 73 -4.68 6.54 12.84
CA GLY A 73 -5.28 7.48 13.78
C GLY A 73 -4.25 8.32 14.55
N VAL A 74 -3.02 7.81 14.71
CA VAL A 74 -1.89 8.59 15.25
C VAL A 74 -1.24 9.46 14.17
N ALA A 75 -1.31 9.03 12.91
CA ALA A 75 -0.78 9.77 11.76
C ALA A 75 -1.71 10.88 11.23
N GLN A 76 -2.94 11.02 11.72
CA GLN A 76 -3.93 12.07 11.38
C GLN A 76 -4.31 12.24 9.88
N ASP A 77 -3.74 11.46 8.96
CA ASP A 77 -3.91 11.67 7.51
C ASP A 77 -4.82 10.65 6.80
N ARG A 78 -5.33 9.61 7.48
CA ARG A 78 -6.21 8.58 6.88
C ARG A 78 -7.31 8.04 7.81
N PRO A 79 -8.46 7.59 7.26
CA PRO A 79 -9.52 6.98 8.06
C PRO A 79 -9.04 5.67 8.73
N PRO A 80 -9.59 5.33 9.90
CA PRO A 80 -9.27 4.08 10.59
C PRO A 80 -9.71 2.86 9.76
N ILE A 81 -8.94 1.78 9.87
CA ILE A 81 -9.27 0.49 9.23
C ILE A 81 -10.44 -0.13 10.00
N GLU A 82 -11.53 -0.44 9.31
CA GLU A 82 -12.70 -1.10 9.90
C GLU A 82 -12.66 -2.62 9.70
N GLU A 83 -13.19 -3.36 10.68
CA GLU A 83 -13.36 -4.81 10.55
C GLU A 83 -14.39 -5.16 9.47
N ARG A 84 -14.21 -6.31 8.82
CA ARG A 84 -15.05 -6.88 7.75
C ARG A 84 -15.12 -6.03 6.49
N THR A 85 -14.17 -5.13 6.31
CA THR A 85 -14.01 -4.37 5.09
C THR A 85 -13.00 -5.05 4.17
N ARG A 86 -13.36 -5.15 2.89
CA ARG A 86 -12.45 -5.61 1.84
C ARG A 86 -11.46 -4.50 1.50
N VAL A 87 -10.18 -4.78 1.67
CA VAL A 87 -9.12 -3.80 1.50
C VAL A 87 -8.01 -4.32 0.58
N LEU A 88 -7.39 -3.41 -0.17
CA LEU A 88 -6.06 -3.59 -0.74
C LEU A 88 -5.05 -3.01 0.25
N VAL A 89 -4.10 -3.83 0.67
CA VAL A 89 -3.01 -3.42 1.57
C VAL A 89 -1.69 -3.41 0.82
N VAL A 90 -0.93 -2.33 0.95
CA VAL A 90 0.46 -2.22 0.51
C VAL A 90 1.33 -2.00 1.75
N LEU A 91 2.06 -3.04 2.14
CA LEU A 91 3.01 -2.98 3.26
C LEU A 91 4.38 -2.52 2.76
N PRO A 92 4.94 -1.43 3.31
CA PRO A 92 6.29 -1.00 2.98
C PRO A 92 7.35 -1.96 3.53
N ARG A 93 8.55 -1.94 2.95
CA ARG A 93 9.71 -2.70 3.44
C ARG A 93 10.13 -2.32 4.85
N LYS A 94 10.07 -1.04 5.22
CA LYS A 94 10.40 -0.60 6.59
C LYS A 94 9.17 -0.70 7.48
N ALA A 95 9.33 -1.32 8.66
CA ALA A 95 8.24 -1.59 9.59
C ALA A 95 7.73 -0.34 10.35
N ASP A 96 8.48 0.75 10.31
CA ASP A 96 8.14 2.05 10.90
C ASP A 96 7.30 2.93 9.97
N GLN A 97 7.14 2.56 8.70
CA GLN A 97 6.26 3.25 7.75
C GLN A 97 4.84 2.70 7.85
N ALA A 98 3.86 3.60 7.71
CA ALA A 98 2.45 3.23 7.66
C ALA A 98 2.15 2.40 6.41
N ALA A 99 1.27 1.42 6.56
CA ALA A 99 0.71 0.71 5.42
C ALA A 99 -0.21 1.65 4.63
N ASP A 100 -0.23 1.51 3.30
CA ASP A 100 -1.30 2.09 2.51
C ASP A 100 -2.46 1.10 2.42
N THR A 101 -3.66 1.55 2.76
CA THR A 101 -4.90 0.79 2.61
C THR A 101 -5.84 1.50 1.65
N PHE A 102 -6.50 0.73 0.79
CA PHE A 102 -7.46 1.24 -0.19
C PHE A 102 -8.72 0.38 -0.23
N GLU A 103 -9.86 1.03 -0.36
CA GLU A 103 -11.18 0.40 -0.30
C GLU A 103 -12.04 0.79 -1.50
N GLY A 104 -13.14 0.06 -1.72
CA GLY A 104 -14.15 0.39 -2.74
C GLY A 104 -13.56 0.67 -4.14
N GLY A 105 -13.87 1.85 -4.69
CA GLY A 105 -13.39 2.26 -6.01
C GLY A 105 -11.86 2.40 -6.09
N GLN A 106 -11.21 2.85 -5.01
CA GLN A 106 -9.75 3.00 -4.97
C GLN A 106 -9.05 1.64 -4.98
N LEU A 107 -9.60 0.65 -4.26
CA LEU A 107 -9.10 -0.74 -4.30
C LEU A 107 -9.00 -1.23 -5.75
N THR A 108 -10.08 -1.10 -6.50
CA THR A 108 -10.14 -1.58 -7.90
C THR A 108 -9.14 -0.86 -8.79
N GLN A 109 -9.05 0.46 -8.65
CA GLN A 109 -8.13 1.30 -9.41
C GLN A 109 -6.66 0.96 -9.12
N TYR A 110 -6.25 0.98 -7.85
CA TYR A 110 -4.88 0.72 -7.45
C TYR A 110 -4.48 -0.73 -7.70
N ARG A 111 -5.37 -1.70 -7.46
CA ARG A 111 -5.11 -3.11 -7.80
C ARG A 111 -4.74 -3.25 -9.27
N SER A 112 -5.53 -2.67 -10.17
CA SER A 112 -5.30 -2.76 -11.61
C SER A 112 -4.00 -2.08 -12.02
N ALA A 113 -3.72 -0.89 -11.45
CA ALA A 113 -2.48 -0.16 -11.71
C ALA A 113 -1.24 -0.92 -11.21
N ILE A 114 -1.32 -1.52 -10.02
CA ILE A 114 -0.21 -2.31 -9.45
C ILE A 114 0.05 -3.54 -10.30
N ILE A 115 -0.98 -4.33 -10.63
CA ILE A 115 -0.82 -5.55 -11.44
C ILE A 115 -0.17 -5.23 -12.78
N ALA A 116 -0.60 -4.16 -13.45
CA ALA A 116 -0.02 -3.72 -14.73
C ALA A 116 1.45 -3.31 -14.61
N ALA A 117 1.86 -2.80 -13.44
CA ALA A 117 3.19 -2.26 -13.18
C ALA A 117 4.14 -3.24 -12.46
N LEU A 118 3.67 -4.44 -12.06
CA LEU A 118 4.43 -5.37 -11.22
C LEU A 118 5.79 -5.77 -11.82
N ASP A 119 5.83 -6.05 -13.12
CA ASP A 119 7.06 -6.52 -13.80
C ASP A 119 8.11 -5.40 -13.90
N ASP A 120 7.67 -4.19 -14.24
CA ASP A 120 8.55 -3.01 -14.28
C ASP A 120 9.02 -2.61 -12.88
N ALA A 121 8.13 -2.66 -11.89
CA ALA A 121 8.48 -2.41 -10.50
C ALA A 121 9.46 -3.46 -9.93
N GLY A 122 9.38 -4.72 -10.38
CA GLY A 122 10.35 -5.76 -10.03
C GLY A 122 11.77 -5.47 -10.53
N ARG A 123 11.89 -4.63 -11.58
CA ARG A 123 13.15 -4.14 -12.15
C ARG A 123 13.55 -2.75 -11.66
N THR A 124 12.70 -2.12 -10.86
CA THR A 124 12.92 -0.79 -10.30
C THR A 124 13.57 -0.91 -8.93
N THR A 125 14.58 -0.07 -8.69
CA THR A 125 15.20 0.03 -7.37
C THR A 125 14.24 0.73 -6.41
N CYS A 126 14.01 0.16 -5.23
CA CYS A 126 13.37 0.88 -4.13
C CYS A 126 14.35 1.97 -3.63
N PRO A 127 14.09 3.26 -3.86
CA PRO A 127 14.99 4.32 -3.42
C PRO A 127 15.08 4.32 -1.89
N GLN A 128 16.27 4.60 -1.36
CA GLN A 128 16.39 4.96 0.06
C GLN A 128 15.64 6.30 0.24
N PRO A 129 14.82 6.47 1.29
CA PRO A 129 14.20 7.77 1.53
C PRO A 129 15.29 8.82 1.74
N TRP A 130 15.07 10.01 1.19
CA TRP A 130 15.90 11.19 1.44
C TRP A 130 15.86 11.48 2.94
N ASN A 131 17.04 11.68 3.53
CA ASN A 131 17.22 12.07 4.93
C ASN A 131 17.00 13.57 5.11
#